data_AF-A0A524P163-F1
#
_entry.id   AF-A0A524P163-F1
#
_cell.length_a   1.000
_cell.length_b   1.000
_cell.length_c   1.000
_cell.angle_alpha   90.00
_cell.angle_beta   90.00
_cell.angle_gamma   90.00
#
_symmetry.space_group_name_H-M   'P 1'
#
loop_
_entity.id
_entity.type
_entity.pdbx_description
1 polymer ?
#
loop_
_entity_poly.entity_id
_entity_poly.type
_entity_poly.pdbx_seq_one_letter_code
_entity_poly.pdbx_strand_id
1 'polypeptide(L)'
;MLILDLAWLGVIARGLYDSMLGPLKRTEVLWPAAALFYAIYVVAIVVHAVLGSSSPSSALRRGAALGLVTYSTYELTNWAVLRDWPALLVPIDVSWGVALTAVAGLAGKLAHTGVLRRGK
;
A
#
# COMPACT_ATOMS: atom_id res chain seq x y z
N MET A 1 1.37 7.54 -3.29
CA MET A 1 0.67 6.27 -3.00
C MET A 1 -0.47 6.06 -3.99
N LEU A 2 -1.61 6.76 -3.88
CA LEU A 2 -2.78 6.55 -4.76
C LEU A 2 -2.45 6.43 -6.24
N ILE A 3 -1.71 7.38 -6.82
CA ILE A 3 -1.40 7.37 -8.26
C ILE A 3 -0.64 6.11 -8.67
N LEU A 4 0.39 5.75 -7.90
CA LEU A 4 1.21 4.56 -8.16
C LEU A 4 0.37 3.28 -8.02
N ASP A 5 -0.50 3.25 -7.02
CA ASP A 5 -1.33 2.09 -6.72
C ASP A 5 -2.45 1.89 -7.76
N LEU A 6 -3.09 2.98 -8.18
CA LEU A 6 -4.07 2.95 -9.27
C LEU A 6 -3.42 2.55 -10.60
N ALA A 7 -2.18 2.96 -10.85
CA ALA A 7 -1.42 2.51 -12.03
C ALA A 7 -1.11 1.01 -11.95
N TRP A 8 -0.74 0.51 -10.76
CA TRP A 8 -0.54 -0.93 -10.53
C TRP A 8 -1.81 -1.73 -10.80
N LEU A 9 -2.91 -1.38 -10.12
CA LEU A 9 -4.19 -2.09 -10.23
C LEU A 9 -4.83 -1.95 -11.62
N GLY A 10 -4.77 -0.76 -12.21
CA GLY A 10 -5.48 -0.43 -13.44
C GLY A 10 -4.74 -0.82 -14.72
N VAL A 11 -3.41 -0.93 -14.67
CA VAL A 11 -2.58 -1.13 -15.87
C VAL A 11 -1.63 -2.31 -15.72
N ILE A 12 -0.77 -2.29 -14.70
CA ILE A 12 0.36 -3.23 -14.62
C ILE A 12 -0.10 -4.64 -14.25
N ALA A 13 -0.85 -4.75 -13.16
CA ALA A 13 -1.28 -6.02 -12.59
C ALA A 13 -2.73 -6.38 -12.98
N ARG A 14 -3.40 -5.55 -13.79
CA ARG A 14 -4.80 -5.78 -14.17
C ARG A 14 -5.04 -7.18 -14.75
N GLY A 15 -4.24 -7.60 -15.73
CA GLY A 15 -4.37 -8.94 -16.33
C GLY A 15 -4.03 -10.07 -15.37
N LEU A 16 -3.10 -9.83 -14.44
CA LEU A 16 -2.76 -10.78 -13.38
C LEU A 16 -3.95 -10.97 -12.44
N TYR A 17 -4.54 -9.89 -11.93
CA TYR A 17 -5.69 -9.96 -11.04
C TYR A 17 -6.93 -10.51 -11.75
N ASP A 18 -7.18 -10.14 -13.01
CA ASP A 18 -8.31 -10.66 -13.77
C ASP A 18 -8.22 -12.19 -13.97
N SER A 19 -7.01 -12.71 -14.21
CA SER A 19 -6.78 -14.16 -14.39
C SER A 19 -6.76 -14.93 -13.06
N MET A 20 -6.15 -14.38 -12.01
CA MET A 20 -5.98 -15.07 -10.73
C MET A 20 -7.20 -14.94 -9.80
N LEU A 21 -7.84 -13.77 -9.79
CA LEU A 21 -8.99 -13.50 -8.91
C LEU A 21 -10.33 -13.60 -9.63
N GLY A 22 -10.38 -13.92 -10.94
CA GLY A 22 -11.62 -13.88 -11.74
C GLY A 22 -12.88 -14.37 -11.02
N PRO A 23 -12.91 -15.59 -10.45
CA PRO A 23 -14.07 -16.09 -9.70
C PRO A 23 -14.33 -15.39 -8.34
N LEU A 24 -13.30 -14.83 -7.71
CA LEU A 24 -13.34 -14.12 -6.42
C LEU A 24 -13.62 -12.61 -6.59
N LYS A 25 -13.40 -12.07 -7.79
CA LYS A 25 -13.47 -10.65 -8.08
C LYS A 25 -14.91 -10.20 -8.19
N ARG A 26 -15.24 -9.09 -7.54
CA ARG A 26 -16.58 -8.48 -7.69
C ARG A 26 -16.76 -7.95 -9.10
N THR A 27 -18.01 -8.01 -9.59
CA THR A 27 -18.44 -7.39 -10.85
C THR A 27 -18.29 -5.88 -10.82
N GLU A 28 -18.60 -5.26 -9.68
CA GLU A 28 -18.49 -3.81 -9.47
C GLU A 28 -17.61 -3.47 -8.27
N VAL A 29 -16.91 -2.35 -8.38
CA VAL A 29 -16.06 -1.83 -7.31
C VAL A 29 -16.94 -1.32 -6.18
N LEU A 30 -16.73 -1.83 -4.96
CA LEU A 30 -17.33 -1.27 -3.75
C LEU A 30 -16.58 0.00 -3.33
N TRP A 31 -16.90 1.12 -3.97
CA TRP A 31 -16.24 2.41 -3.76
C TRP A 31 -16.17 2.88 -2.30
N PRO A 32 -17.21 2.73 -1.44
CA PRO A 32 -17.11 3.14 -0.05
C PRO A 32 -15.99 2.42 0.72
N ALA A 33 -15.81 1.11 0.49
CA ALA A 33 -14.75 0.34 1.13
C ALA A 33 -13.36 0.77 0.63
N ALA A 34 -13.22 1.00 -0.67
CA ALA A 34 -11.97 1.48 -1.26
C ALA A 34 -11.58 2.87 -0.72
N ALA A 35 -12.53 3.81 -0.69
CA ALA A 35 -12.31 5.16 -0.17
C ALA A 35 -11.92 5.13 1.32
N LEU A 36 -12.61 4.32 2.13
CA LEU A 36 -12.30 4.17 3.54
C LEU A 36 -10.91 3.58 3.77
N PHE A 37 -10.53 2.55 3.02
CA PHE A 37 -9.18 1.99 3.05
C PHE A 37 -8.12 3.06 2.77
N TYR A 38 -8.24 3.79 1.66
CA TYR A 38 -7.25 4.80 1.29
C TYR A 38 -7.17 5.93 2.33
N ALA A 39 -8.30 6.38 2.87
CA ALA A 39 -8.32 7.40 3.91
C ALA A 39 -7.57 6.95 5.17
N ILE A 40 -7.89 5.76 5.69
CA ILE A 40 -7.23 5.19 6.88
C ILE A 40 -5.74 4.97 6.62
N TYR A 41 -5.42 4.38 5.47
CA TYR A 41 -4.05 3.96 5.19
C TYR A 41 -3.11 5.14 4.94
N VAL A 42 -3.58 6.19 4.25
CA VAL A 42 -2.82 7.43 4.09
C VAL A 42 -2.57 8.09 5.44
N VAL A 43 -3.57 8.15 6.32
CA VAL A 43 -3.39 8.68 7.69
C VAL A 43 -2.34 7.87 8.44
N ALA A 44 -2.39 6.54 8.39
CA ALA A 44 -1.41 5.68 9.03
C ALA A 44 0.01 5.93 8.51
N ILE A 45 0.20 6.06 7.19
CA ILE A 45 1.51 6.41 6.60
C ILE A 45 2.01 7.75 7.12
N VAL A 46 1.15 8.77 7.14
CA VAL A 46 1.52 10.12 7.60
C VAL A 46 1.92 10.09 9.07
N VAL A 47 1.11 9.50 9.94
CA VAL A 47 1.37 9.47 11.39
C VAL A 47 2.62 8.65 11.69
N HIS A 48 2.74 7.43 11.16
CA HIS A 48 3.81 6.50 11.55
C HIS A 48 5.13 6.71 10.81
N ALA A 49 5.08 6.98 9.50
CA ALA A 49 6.28 7.06 8.66
C ALA A 49 6.74 8.51 8.44
N VAL A 50 5.83 9.46 8.25
CA VAL A 50 6.21 10.87 7.96
C VAL A 50 6.50 11.64 9.25
N LEU A 51 5.51 11.73 10.15
CA LEU A 51 5.61 12.48 11.40
C LEU A 51 6.42 11.71 12.44
N GLY A 52 6.24 10.38 12.52
CA GLY A 52 6.96 9.52 13.46
C GLY A 52 8.43 9.23 13.13
N SER A 53 8.97 9.75 12.03
CA SER A 53 10.38 9.56 11.65
C SER A 53 11.23 10.82 11.88
N SER A 54 12.50 10.64 12.22
CA SER A 54 13.47 11.74 12.36
C SER A 54 14.25 12.05 11.07
N SER A 55 14.26 11.13 10.09
CA SER A 55 15.02 11.28 8.85
C SER A 55 14.32 10.60 7.67
N PRO A 56 14.64 10.96 6.41
CA PRO A 56 14.09 10.30 5.21
C PRO A 56 14.33 8.79 5.19
N SER A 57 15.53 8.35 5.61
CA SER A 57 15.87 6.93 5.71
C SER A 57 15.03 6.20 6.76
N SER A 58 14.75 6.85 7.89
CA SER A 58 13.84 6.31 8.93
C SER A 58 12.40 6.24 8.42
N ALA A 59 11.93 7.25 7.66
CA ALA A 59 10.62 7.26 7.03
C ALA A 59 10.44 6.11 6.03
N LEU A 60 11.46 5.85 5.21
CA LEU A 60 11.49 4.76 4.25
C LEU A 60 11.35 3.40 4.94
N ARG A 61 12.13 3.14 6.00
CA ARG A 61 12.04 1.88 6.77
C ARG A 61 10.70 1.72 7.48
N ARG A 62 10.18 2.81 8.08
CA ARG A 62 8.87 2.79 8.75
C ARG A 62 7.73 2.56 7.77
N GLY A 63 7.80 3.17 6.59
CA GLY A 63 6.86 2.91 5.49
C GLY A 63 6.95 1.46 5.00
N ALA A 64 8.16 0.93 4.80
CA ALA A 64 8.37 -0.46 4.41
C ALA A 64 7.77 -1.44 5.44
N ALA A 65 8.01 -1.20 6.73
CA ALA A 65 7.48 -2.03 7.82
C ALA A 65 5.95 -1.97 7.89
N LEU A 66 5.35 -0.78 7.74
CA LEU A 66 3.91 -0.62 7.68
C LEU A 66 3.31 -1.35 6.46
N GLY A 67 3.94 -1.23 5.30
CA GLY A 67 3.56 -1.95 4.08
C GLY A 67 3.61 -3.46 4.27
N LEU A 68 4.72 -3.96 4.83
CA LEU A 68 4.91 -5.38 5.12
C LEU A 68 3.77 -5.92 5.98
N VAL A 69 3.50 -5.28 7.12
CA VAL A 69 2.47 -5.74 8.05
C VAL A 69 1.09 -5.70 7.39
N THR A 70 0.70 -4.56 6.79
CA THR A 70 -0.65 -4.41 6.23
C THR A 70 -0.92 -5.40 5.10
N TYR A 71 -0.01 -5.50 4.13
CA TYR A 71 -0.22 -6.39 2.99
C TYR A 71 -0.07 -7.85 3.38
N SER A 72 0.83 -8.19 4.29
CA SER A 72 0.93 -9.57 4.80
C SER A 72 -0.32 -9.95 5.58
N THR A 73 -0.87 -9.04 6.39
CA THR A 73 -2.13 -9.31 7.10
C THR A 73 -3.24 -9.61 6.11
N TYR A 74 -3.41 -8.82 5.04
CA TYR A 74 -4.42 -9.09 4.02
C TYR A 74 -4.16 -10.41 3.27
N GLU A 75 -2.99 -10.54 2.66
CA GLU A 75 -2.65 -11.69 1.80
C GLU A 75 -2.62 -13.00 2.58
N LEU A 76 -1.91 -13.06 3.71
CA LEU A 76 -1.78 -14.30 4.48
C LEU A 76 -3.09 -14.69 5.16
N THR A 77 -3.89 -13.73 5.61
CA THR A 77 -5.21 -14.04 6.20
C THR A 77 -6.13 -14.61 5.14
N ASN A 78 -6.22 -13.98 3.97
CA ASN A 78 -7.04 -14.51 2.87
C ASN A 78 -6.54 -15.88 2.41
N TRP A 79 -5.23 -16.06 2.28
CA TRP A 79 -4.66 -17.37 1.93
C TRP A 79 -4.96 -18.45 2.96
N ALA A 80 -5.01 -18.10 4.24
CA ALA A 80 -5.33 -19.05 5.31
C ALA A 80 -6.81 -19.44 5.37
N VAL A 81 -7.74 -18.55 4.98
CA VAL A 81 -9.19 -18.76 5.19
C VAL A 81 -10.01 -18.99 3.92
N LEU A 82 -9.52 -18.57 2.74
CA LEU A 82 -10.20 -18.74 1.46
C LEU A 82 -9.61 -19.93 0.69
N ARG A 83 -10.48 -20.85 0.26
CA ARG A 83 -10.08 -22.09 -0.42
C ARG A 83 -9.25 -21.87 -1.68
N ASP A 84 -9.64 -20.90 -2.50
CA ASP A 84 -9.10 -20.69 -3.85
C ASP A 84 -8.25 -19.41 -3.93
N TRP A 85 -7.65 -18.97 -2.82
CA TRP A 85 -6.76 -17.81 -2.82
C TRP A 85 -5.47 -18.11 -3.60
N PRO A 86 -5.08 -17.29 -4.60
CA PRO A 86 -3.88 -17.55 -5.40
C PRO A 86 -2.60 -17.35 -4.59
N ALA A 87 -1.91 -18.44 -4.26
CA ALA A 87 -0.67 -18.38 -3.44
C ALA A 87 0.44 -17.50 -4.05
N LEU A 88 0.47 -17.35 -5.39
CA LEU A 88 1.45 -16.51 -6.08
C LEU A 88 1.17 -15.00 -5.89
N LEU A 89 -0.07 -14.59 -5.60
CA LEU A 89 -0.37 -13.19 -5.30
C LEU A 89 0.25 -12.74 -3.98
N VAL A 90 0.34 -13.64 -2.99
CA VAL A 90 0.88 -13.33 -1.66
C VAL A 90 2.25 -12.64 -1.72
N PRO A 91 3.32 -13.25 -2.28
CA PRO A 91 4.62 -12.60 -2.34
C PRO A 91 4.63 -11.37 -3.28
N ILE A 92 3.79 -11.35 -4.32
CA ILE A 92 3.73 -10.24 -5.27
C ILE A 92 3.15 -8.99 -4.59
N ASP A 93 1.99 -9.12 -3.97
CA ASP A 93 1.26 -8.01 -3.35
C ASP A 93 1.95 -7.55 -2.07
N VAL A 94 2.53 -8.46 -1.29
CA VAL A 94 3.37 -8.07 -0.15
C VAL A 94 4.58 -7.26 -0.61
N SER A 95 5.29 -7.70 -1.67
CA SER A 95 6.45 -6.97 -2.18
C SER A 95 6.07 -5.60 -2.73
N TRP A 96 4.97 -5.51 -3.48
CA TRP A 96 4.44 -4.24 -3.97
C TRP A 96 4.03 -3.33 -2.82
N GLY A 97 3.29 -3.83 -1.84
CA GLY A 97 2.85 -3.09 -0.67
C GLY A 97 3.99 -2.53 0.16
N VAL A 98 5.06 -3.30 0.36
CA VAL A 98 6.30 -2.84 1.00
C VAL A 98 6.93 -1.70 0.20
N ALA A 99 7.16 -1.90 -1.10
CA ALA A 99 7.83 -0.91 -1.94
C ALA A 99 7.01 0.40 -2.04
N LEU A 100 5.71 0.29 -2.32
CA LEU A 100 4.78 1.41 -2.44
C LEU A 100 4.75 2.26 -1.17
N THR A 101 4.65 1.59 -0.01
CA THR A 101 4.50 2.28 1.29
C THR A 101 5.83 2.89 1.75
N ALA A 102 6.96 2.22 1.46
CA ALA A 102 8.29 2.77 1.67
C ALA A 102 8.52 4.06 0.86
N VAL A 103 8.18 4.04 -0.43
CA VAL A 103 8.27 5.22 -1.32
C VAL A 103 7.32 6.32 -0.86
N ALA A 104 6.09 5.98 -0.47
CA ALA A 104 5.13 6.96 0.04
C ALA A 104 5.64 7.64 1.33
N GLY A 105 6.18 6.88 2.28
CA GLY A 105 6.76 7.41 3.50
C GLY A 105 7.97 8.31 3.23
N LEU A 106 8.87 7.90 2.33
CA LEU A 106 10.01 8.70 1.90
C LEU A 106 9.56 10.02 1.26
N ALA A 107 8.69 9.95 0.25
CA ALA A 107 8.19 11.13 -0.47
C ALA A 107 7.47 12.10 0.47
N GLY A 108 6.61 11.57 1.37
CA GLY A 108 5.95 12.36 2.40
C GLY A 108 6.94 13.06 3.34
N LYS A 109 8.01 12.37 3.76
CA LYS A 109 9.04 12.98 4.62
C LYS A 109 9.82 14.07 3.91
N LEU A 110 10.21 13.84 2.65
CA LEU A 110 10.91 14.84 1.85
C LEU A 110 10.05 16.10 1.68
N ALA A 111 8.77 15.93 1.32
CA ALA A 111 7.83 17.04 1.22
C ALA A 111 7.69 17.80 2.54
N HIS A 112 7.48 17.10 3.67
CA HIS A 112 7.40 17.71 5.00
C HIS A 112 8.66 18.52 5.35
N THR A 113 9.86 17.96 5.12
CA THR A 113 11.11 18.69 5.38
C THR A 113 11.33 19.88 4.45
N GLY A 114 10.90 19.79 3.19
CA GLY A 114 10.97 20.89 2.23
C GLY A 114 10.08 22.07 2.62
N VAL A 115 8.88 21.81 3.14
CA VAL A 115 7.97 22.84 3.66
C VAL A 115 8.59 23.58 4.84
N LEU A 116 9.18 22.86 5.81
CA LEU A 116 9.84 23.47 6.97
C LEU A 116 11.05 24.35 6.59
N ARG A 117 11.74 24.02 5.49
CA ARG A 117 12.89 24.82 5.00
C ARG A 117 12.46 26.09 4.27
N ARG A 118 11.22 26.18 3.76
CA ARG A 118 10.70 27.36 3.05
C ARG A 118 10.00 28.37 3.98
N GLY A 119 9.65 27.97 5.20
CA GLY A 119 9.02 28.83 6.21
C GLY A 119 10.01 29.52 7.17
N LYS A 120 11.32 29.37 6.94
CA LYS A 120 12.41 30.09 7.61
C LYS A 120 13.10 30.97 6.58
#